data_AF-A0A3N2Q8P2-F1
#
_entry.id   AF-A0A3N2Q8P2-F1
#
_cell.length_a   1.000
_cell.length_b   1.000
_cell.length_c   1.000
_cell.angle_alpha   90.00
_cell.angle_beta   90.00
_cell.angle_gamma   90.00
#
_symmetry.space_group_name_H-M   'P 1'
#
loop_
_entity.id
_entity.type
_entity.pdbx_description
1 polymer ?
#
loop_
_entity_poly.entity_id
_entity_poly.type
_entity_poly.pdbx_seq_one_letter_code
_entity_poly.pdbx_strand_id
1 'polypeptide(L)'
;MSVEIRRVLGSESDLPLLRRCAAVETLAFADSALNPVVFPGPFDPGADDKRAGELLSLLREEPGARIFVAVDPEAERDADADDDDDDAVLGWAKWAVYPDATPPPKPRVWGPGVNKEAADLVFGAIDKMRERAMVGKPWVYLHILVIDPKHQRRGIGQQLMSWGMQEAARLNIPSFLESSVAGRRLYQKCGYRDIDVAETSLRRFGLDEIHRNWGMLWEPPNKRCP
;
A
#
# COMPACT_ATOMS: atom_id res chain seq x y z
N MET A 1 -21.25 10.92 5.63
CA MET A 1 -19.92 10.78 6.24
C MET A 1 -18.95 11.61 5.43
N SER A 2 -18.43 12.66 6.05
CA SER A 2 -17.32 13.43 5.50
C SER A 2 -16.04 12.62 5.68
N VAL A 3 -15.15 12.60 4.69
CA VAL A 3 -13.83 11.97 4.81
C VAL A 3 -12.81 13.03 4.44
N GLU A 4 -11.82 13.21 5.30
CA GLU A 4 -10.71 14.13 5.05
C GLU A 4 -9.47 13.34 4.66
N ILE A 5 -8.78 13.77 3.60
CA ILE A 5 -7.49 13.19 3.20
C ILE A 5 -6.38 14.08 3.72
N ARG A 6 -5.59 13.55 4.67
CA ARG A 6 -4.45 14.27 5.27
C ARG A 6 -3.13 13.66 4.87
N ARG A 7 -2.12 14.52 4.67
CA ARG A 7 -0.74 14.10 4.45
C ARG A 7 -0.04 13.97 5.78
N VAL A 8 0.64 12.85 6.00
CA VAL A 8 1.53 12.64 7.15
C VAL A 8 2.84 13.41 6.92
N LEU A 9 3.30 14.13 7.94
CA LEU A 9 4.44 15.05 7.82
C LEU A 9 5.79 14.39 8.14
N GLY A 10 5.79 13.29 8.91
CA GLY A 10 6.99 12.54 9.28
C GLY A 10 7.65 13.03 10.58
N SER A 11 6.88 13.66 11.48
CA SER A 11 7.33 14.03 12.83
C SER A 11 6.93 12.98 13.87
N GLU A 12 7.56 13.01 15.05
CA GLU A 12 7.21 12.10 16.16
C GLU A 12 5.74 12.22 16.59
N SER A 13 5.13 13.40 16.39
CA SER A 13 3.70 13.63 16.63
C SER A 13 2.78 12.76 15.76
N ASP A 14 3.29 12.22 14.64
CA ASP A 14 2.52 11.35 13.74
C ASP A 14 2.53 9.87 14.20
N LEU A 15 3.28 9.51 15.26
CA LEU A 15 3.40 8.11 15.70
C LEU A 15 2.04 7.44 16.03
N PRO A 16 1.12 8.07 16.79
CA PRO A 16 -0.19 7.46 17.06
C PRO A 16 -0.97 7.19 15.77
N LEU A 17 -0.97 8.15 14.84
CA LEU A 17 -1.61 8.03 13.54
C LEU A 17 -1.01 6.89 12.70
N LEU A 18 0.32 6.77 12.70
CA LEU A 18 1.05 5.71 11.99
C LEU A 18 0.84 4.33 12.63
N ARG A 19 0.69 4.25 13.95
CA ARG A 19 0.29 3.00 14.64
C ARG A 19 -1.08 2.56 14.18
N ARG A 20 -2.05 3.49 14.09
CA ARG A 20 -3.37 3.16 13.54
C ARG A 20 -3.30 2.73 12.07
N CYS A 21 -2.42 3.32 11.26
CA CYS A 21 -2.16 2.83 9.91
C CYS A 21 -1.72 1.36 9.90
N ALA A 22 -0.84 0.95 10.82
CA ALA A 22 -0.41 -0.44 10.95
C ALA A 22 -1.57 -1.38 11.33
N ALA A 23 -2.41 -0.96 12.29
CA ALA A 23 -3.61 -1.71 12.67
C ALA A 23 -4.58 -1.89 11.47
N VAL A 24 -4.84 -0.82 10.71
CA VAL A 24 -5.68 -0.88 9.50
C VAL A 24 -5.07 -1.77 8.41
N GLU A 25 -3.74 -1.75 8.26
CA GLU A 25 -3.03 -2.66 7.33
C GLU A 25 -3.29 -4.13 7.71
N THR A 26 -3.17 -4.47 9.01
CA THR A 26 -3.47 -5.81 9.54
C THR A 26 -4.93 -6.20 9.28
N LEU A 27 -5.88 -5.32 9.61
CA LEU A 27 -7.32 -5.58 9.39
C LEU A 27 -7.65 -5.78 7.91
N ALA A 28 -7.09 -4.95 7.02
CA ALA A 28 -7.36 -5.02 5.59
C ALA A 28 -6.85 -6.31 4.92
N PHE A 29 -5.85 -6.97 5.51
CA PHE A 29 -5.30 -8.23 5.00
C PHE A 29 -5.73 -9.48 5.78
N ALA A 30 -6.47 -9.33 6.87
CA ALA A 30 -6.87 -10.44 7.74
C ALA A 30 -7.62 -11.56 7.00
N ASP A 31 -8.52 -11.21 6.07
CA ASP A 31 -9.33 -12.16 5.29
C ASP A 31 -8.60 -12.76 4.08
N SER A 32 -7.32 -12.45 3.88
CA SER A 32 -6.54 -12.99 2.77
C SER A 32 -6.21 -14.46 2.99
N ALA A 33 -6.57 -15.33 2.05
CA ALA A 33 -6.16 -16.74 2.07
C ALA A 33 -4.64 -16.95 2.09
N LEU A 34 -3.86 -15.94 1.67
CA LEU A 34 -2.39 -15.97 1.82
C LEU A 34 -1.92 -15.85 3.25
N ASN A 35 -2.67 -15.12 4.10
CA ASN A 35 -2.21 -14.72 5.41
C ASN A 35 -1.80 -15.92 6.29
N PRO A 36 -2.62 -16.97 6.47
CA PRO A 36 -2.21 -18.13 7.28
C PRO A 36 -1.03 -18.92 6.71
N VAL A 37 -0.70 -18.76 5.42
CA VAL A 37 0.41 -19.49 4.78
C VAL A 37 1.71 -18.71 4.80
N VAL A 38 1.65 -17.42 4.47
CA VAL A 38 2.82 -16.53 4.36
C VAL A 38 3.19 -15.94 5.72
N PHE A 39 2.18 -15.67 6.56
CA PHE A 39 2.27 -14.95 7.82
C PHE A 39 1.62 -15.77 8.97
N PRO A 40 2.07 -17.02 9.24
CA PRO A 40 1.45 -17.88 10.26
C PRO A 40 1.65 -17.42 11.71
N GLY A 41 2.60 -16.53 11.97
CA GLY A 41 2.96 -16.11 13.32
C GLY A 41 3.76 -17.17 14.10
N PRO A 42 4.01 -16.95 15.40
CA PRO A 42 3.65 -15.74 16.14
C PRO A 42 4.47 -14.52 15.70
N PHE A 43 3.88 -13.33 15.82
CA PHE A 43 4.56 -12.05 15.62
C PHE A 43 4.99 -11.43 16.96
N ASP A 44 5.95 -10.52 16.91
CA ASP A 44 6.41 -9.79 18.09
C ASP A 44 5.24 -9.01 18.74
N PRO A 45 5.06 -9.07 20.07
CA PRO A 45 4.20 -8.13 20.78
C PRO A 45 4.69 -6.69 20.51
N GLY A 46 3.81 -5.81 20.01
CA GLY A 46 4.19 -4.46 19.57
C GLY A 46 4.56 -4.34 18.08
N ALA A 47 4.12 -5.27 17.24
CA ALA A 47 4.31 -5.20 15.79
C ALA A 47 3.82 -3.86 15.19
N ASP A 48 2.71 -3.32 15.69
CA ASP A 48 2.15 -2.04 15.20
C ASP A 48 3.04 -0.84 15.57
N ASP A 49 3.62 -0.81 16.78
CA ASP A 49 4.59 0.23 17.19
C ASP A 49 5.84 0.19 16.32
N LYS A 50 6.37 -1.01 16.09
CA LYS A 50 7.52 -1.22 15.22
C LYS A 50 7.21 -0.75 13.80
N ARG A 51 6.05 -1.11 13.27
CA ARG A 51 5.60 -0.71 11.93
C ARG A 51 5.42 0.80 11.82
N ALA A 52 4.87 1.45 12.84
CA ALA A 52 4.76 2.91 12.90
C ALA A 52 6.14 3.57 12.83
N GLY A 53 7.10 3.08 13.62
CA GLY A 53 8.49 3.54 13.59
C GLY A 53 9.15 3.36 12.21
N GLU A 54 8.94 2.23 11.54
CA GLU A 54 9.42 2.00 10.17
C GLU A 54 8.83 2.99 9.16
N LEU A 55 7.53 3.25 9.23
CA LEU A 55 6.87 4.23 8.35
C LEU A 55 7.38 5.66 8.60
N LEU A 56 7.63 6.01 9.87
CA LEU A 56 8.19 7.31 10.26
C LEU A 56 9.62 7.48 9.73
N SER A 57 10.49 6.51 9.96
CA SER A 57 11.86 6.51 9.43
C SER A 57 11.86 6.60 7.91
N LEU A 58 10.97 5.85 7.26
CA LEU A 58 10.85 5.88 5.80
C LEU A 58 10.47 7.27 5.26
N LEU A 59 9.52 7.96 5.90
CA LEU A 59 9.16 9.33 5.50
C LEU A 59 10.33 10.32 5.62
N ARG A 60 11.27 10.07 6.55
CA ARG A 60 12.47 10.89 6.76
C ARG A 60 13.60 10.55 5.79
N GLU A 61 13.80 9.26 5.53
CA GLU A 61 14.93 8.73 4.77
C GLU A 61 14.69 8.70 3.25
N GLU A 62 13.43 8.66 2.81
CA GLU A 62 13.06 8.56 1.40
C GLU A 62 12.36 9.85 0.93
N PRO A 63 13.08 10.83 0.33
CA PRO A 63 12.51 12.13 -0.04
C PRO A 63 11.31 12.08 -1.01
N GLY A 64 11.18 10.99 -1.77
CA GLY A 64 10.06 10.74 -2.67
C GLY A 64 8.83 10.12 -1.99
N ALA A 65 8.95 9.64 -0.75
CA ALA A 65 7.87 8.96 -0.05
C ALA A 65 6.80 9.92 0.46
N ARG A 66 5.54 9.57 0.29
CA ARG A 66 4.38 10.32 0.77
C ARG A 66 3.36 9.36 1.36
N ILE A 67 2.86 9.66 2.54
CA ILE A 67 1.77 8.91 3.16
C ILE A 67 0.55 9.82 3.28
N PHE A 68 -0.60 9.29 2.88
CA PHE A 68 -1.90 9.94 3.01
C PHE A 68 -2.83 9.05 3.81
N VAL A 69 -3.53 9.64 4.77
CA VAL A 69 -4.54 8.97 5.59
C VAL A 69 -5.92 9.53 5.25
N ALA A 70 -6.92 8.67 5.26
CA ALA A 70 -8.31 9.05 5.22
C ALA A 70 -8.86 9.04 6.65
N VAL A 71 -9.32 10.19 7.11
CA VAL A 71 -9.80 10.37 8.48
C VAL A 71 -11.28 10.72 8.48
N ASP A 72 -12.02 10.16 9.43
CA ASP A 72 -13.36 10.63 9.78
C ASP A 72 -13.26 11.77 10.83
N PRO A 73 -13.55 13.02 10.44
CA PRO A 73 -13.45 14.15 11.37
C PRO A 73 -14.55 14.15 12.44
N GLU A 74 -15.61 13.34 12.29
CA GLU A 74 -16.61 13.15 13.35
C GLU A 74 -16.05 12.19 14.41
N ALA A 75 -15.54 11.03 13.99
CA ALA A 75 -14.93 10.07 14.90
C ALA A 75 -13.74 10.66 15.67
N GLU A 76 -12.89 11.45 15.01
CA GLU A 76 -11.73 12.10 15.67
C GLU A 76 -12.14 13.14 16.73
N ARG A 77 -13.30 13.78 16.59
CA ARG A 77 -13.81 14.72 17.59
C ARG A 77 -14.42 14.03 18.79
N ASP A 78 -15.03 12.87 18.54
CA ASP A 78 -15.72 12.07 19.54
C ASP A 78 -14.79 11.06 20.23
N ALA A 79 -13.54 10.94 19.76
CA ALA A 79 -12.51 10.12 20.40
C ALA A 79 -12.21 10.66 21.80
N ASP A 80 -12.55 9.88 22.82
CA ASP A 80 -12.09 10.12 24.18
C ASP A 80 -10.57 9.95 24.22
N ALA A 81 -9.86 10.85 24.92
CA ALA A 81 -8.39 10.83 24.97
C ALA A 81 -7.78 9.55 25.56
N ASP A 82 -8.62 8.70 26.16
CA ASP A 82 -8.26 7.43 26.81
C ASP A 82 -8.78 6.18 26.05
N ASP A 83 -9.44 6.34 24.89
CA ASP A 83 -9.95 5.21 24.10
C ASP A 83 -8.94 4.82 23.00
N ASP A 84 -8.36 3.63 23.12
CA ASP A 84 -7.42 3.04 22.15
C ASP A 84 -8.11 2.66 20.82
N ASP A 85 -9.45 2.70 20.77
CA ASP A 85 -10.27 2.30 19.62
C ASP A 85 -10.57 3.48 18.67
N ASP A 86 -9.57 4.32 18.40
CA ASP A 86 -9.72 5.49 17.53
C ASP A 86 -9.91 5.05 16.06
N ASP A 87 -11.16 4.77 15.72
CA ASP A 87 -11.70 4.50 14.38
C ASP A 87 -11.59 5.73 13.46
N ALA A 88 -10.92 6.83 13.88
CA ALA A 88 -10.70 7.99 13.04
C ALA A 88 -9.99 7.65 11.73
N VAL A 89 -8.94 6.82 11.73
CA VAL A 89 -8.25 6.43 10.48
C VAL A 89 -9.00 5.30 9.78
N LEU A 90 -9.64 5.64 8.66
CA LEU A 90 -10.45 4.73 7.86
C LEU A 90 -9.63 3.93 6.84
N GLY A 91 -8.43 4.40 6.53
CA GLY A 91 -7.59 3.86 5.46
C GLY A 91 -6.41 4.77 5.15
N TRP A 92 -5.42 4.26 4.45
CA TRP A 92 -4.24 5.03 4.09
C TRP A 92 -3.57 4.50 2.83
N ALA A 93 -2.71 5.35 2.25
CA ALA A 93 -1.91 5.03 1.08
C ALA A 93 -0.48 5.55 1.22
N LYS A 94 0.49 4.76 0.77
CA LYS A 94 1.88 5.18 0.58
C LYS A 94 2.20 5.29 -0.90
N TRP A 95 2.70 6.44 -1.29
CA TRP A 95 3.24 6.73 -2.60
C TRP A 95 4.75 6.95 -2.54
N ALA A 96 5.45 6.68 -3.64
CA ALA A 96 6.83 7.05 -3.87
C ALA A 96 6.97 7.76 -5.23
N VAL A 97 7.66 8.89 -5.27
CA VAL A 97 7.88 9.68 -6.49
C VAL A 97 9.33 9.54 -6.93
N TYR A 98 9.53 9.02 -8.13
CA TYR A 98 10.82 8.88 -8.80
C TYR A 98 10.77 9.67 -10.12
N PRO A 99 11.13 10.97 -10.12
CA PRO A 99 10.94 11.82 -11.30
C PRO A 99 11.93 11.51 -12.44
N ASP A 100 13.10 10.96 -12.12
CA ASP A 100 14.16 10.69 -13.09
C ASP A 100 14.30 9.17 -13.35
N ALA A 101 14.63 8.42 -12.29
CA ALA A 101 14.85 6.99 -12.36
C ALA A 101 14.49 6.31 -11.04
N THR A 102 13.78 5.19 -11.12
CA THR A 102 13.51 4.34 -9.96
C THR A 102 14.78 3.54 -9.61
N PRO A 103 15.23 3.56 -8.35
CA PRO A 103 16.37 2.77 -7.92
C PRO A 103 16.02 1.27 -7.91
N PRO A 104 17.03 0.38 -7.92
CA PRO A 104 16.79 -1.03 -7.66
C PRO A 104 16.13 -1.20 -6.27
N PRO A 105 15.23 -2.18 -6.11
CA PRO A 105 14.57 -2.40 -4.82
C PRO A 105 15.59 -2.84 -3.77
N LYS A 106 15.35 -2.43 -2.51
CA LYS A 106 16.09 -2.97 -1.37
C LYS A 106 15.70 -4.44 -1.17
N PRO A 107 16.66 -5.35 -0.88
CA PRO A 107 16.33 -6.74 -0.58
C PRO A 107 15.37 -6.86 0.60
N ARG A 108 14.42 -7.80 0.52
CA ARG A 108 13.49 -8.08 1.60
C ARG A 108 14.17 -8.79 2.76
N VAL A 109 13.82 -8.39 3.97
CA VAL A 109 14.21 -9.06 5.21
C VAL A 109 12.93 -9.46 5.92
N TRP A 110 12.75 -10.76 6.12
CA TRP A 110 11.57 -11.30 6.80
C TRP A 110 11.83 -11.38 8.30
N GLY A 111 10.85 -10.91 9.09
CA GLY A 111 10.88 -11.02 10.55
C GLY A 111 10.40 -12.38 11.05
N PRO A 112 10.37 -12.56 12.38
CA PRO A 112 9.73 -13.71 13.03
C PRO A 112 8.27 -13.89 12.57
N GLY A 113 7.78 -15.14 12.60
CA GLY A 113 6.40 -15.46 12.24
C GLY A 113 6.08 -15.49 10.74
N VAL A 114 7.05 -15.17 9.88
CA VAL A 114 6.91 -15.25 8.42
C VAL A 114 7.37 -16.63 7.93
N ASN A 115 6.54 -17.29 7.12
CA ASN A 115 6.99 -18.44 6.33
C ASN A 115 7.86 -17.93 5.19
N LYS A 116 9.18 -17.87 5.43
CA LYS A 116 10.16 -17.31 4.50
C LYS A 116 10.02 -17.86 3.08
N GLU A 117 9.81 -19.15 2.93
CA GLU A 117 9.80 -19.78 1.62
C GLU A 117 8.54 -19.43 0.82
N ALA A 118 7.37 -19.42 1.47
CA ALA A 118 6.14 -18.93 0.84
C ALA A 118 6.23 -17.42 0.53
N ALA A 119 6.82 -16.63 1.44
CA ALA A 119 7.01 -15.20 1.25
C ALA A 119 7.97 -14.90 0.09
N ASP A 120 9.10 -15.58 -0.01
CA ASP A 120 10.05 -15.43 -1.12
C ASP A 120 9.41 -15.78 -2.47
N LEU A 121 8.53 -16.79 -2.52
CA LEU A 121 7.82 -17.15 -3.74
C LEU A 121 6.85 -16.05 -4.18
N VAL A 122 5.96 -15.61 -3.28
CA VAL A 122 4.95 -14.59 -3.60
C VAL A 122 5.62 -13.25 -3.89
N PHE A 123 6.38 -12.73 -2.94
CA PHE A 123 6.93 -11.40 -3.03
C PHE A 123 8.11 -11.32 -3.99
N GLY A 124 8.88 -12.41 -4.18
CA GLY A 124 9.91 -12.46 -5.21
C GLY A 124 9.35 -12.41 -6.63
N ALA A 125 8.17 -13.00 -6.88
CA ALA A 125 7.49 -12.85 -8.18
C ALA A 125 7.04 -11.39 -8.42
N ILE A 126 6.48 -10.75 -7.38
CA ILE A 126 6.09 -9.33 -7.41
C ILE A 126 7.31 -8.43 -7.63
N ASP A 127 8.41 -8.67 -6.91
CA ASP A 127 9.64 -7.87 -7.01
C ASP A 127 10.25 -7.96 -8.41
N LYS A 128 10.33 -9.16 -8.99
CA LYS A 128 10.82 -9.33 -10.37
C LYS A 128 9.94 -8.59 -11.38
N MET A 129 8.62 -8.57 -11.18
CA MET A 129 7.70 -7.81 -12.03
C MET A 129 7.95 -6.31 -11.90
N ARG A 130 8.05 -5.81 -10.66
CA ARG A 130 8.37 -4.41 -10.35
C ARG A 130 9.70 -3.98 -10.96
N GLU A 131 10.73 -4.80 -10.83
CA GLU A 131 12.06 -4.52 -11.38
C GLU A 131 12.02 -4.31 -12.89
N ARG A 132 11.38 -5.24 -13.63
CA ARG A 132 11.21 -5.11 -15.09
C ARG A 132 10.42 -3.87 -15.48
N ALA A 133 9.38 -3.55 -14.72
CA ALA A 133 8.50 -2.42 -15.01
C ALA A 133 9.22 -1.09 -14.75
N MET A 134 9.86 -0.96 -13.59
CA MET A 134 10.18 0.36 -13.01
C MET A 134 11.64 0.76 -13.03
N VAL A 135 12.58 -0.16 -12.84
CA VAL A 135 13.98 0.18 -12.56
C VAL A 135 14.57 1.00 -13.71
N GLY A 136 15.24 2.10 -13.36
CA GLY A 136 15.84 3.02 -14.33
C GLY A 136 14.86 3.92 -15.07
N LYS A 137 13.56 3.90 -14.73
CA LYS A 137 12.52 4.72 -15.37
C LYS A 137 11.82 5.63 -14.35
N PRO A 138 11.22 6.75 -14.79
CA PRO A 138 10.49 7.64 -13.91
C PRO A 138 9.07 7.12 -13.63
N TRP A 139 8.64 7.19 -12.37
CA TRP A 139 7.34 6.72 -11.91
C TRP A 139 6.81 7.51 -10.72
N VAL A 140 5.50 7.66 -10.67
CA VAL A 140 4.78 7.78 -9.40
C VAL A 140 4.28 6.39 -9.02
N TYR A 141 4.63 5.90 -7.86
CA TYR A 141 4.42 4.51 -7.47
C TYR A 141 3.54 4.40 -6.24
N LEU A 142 2.43 3.66 -6.34
CA LEU A 142 1.62 3.30 -5.18
C LEU A 142 2.17 2.01 -4.57
N HIS A 143 2.78 2.13 -3.39
CA HIS A 143 3.34 0.99 -2.67
C HIS A 143 2.28 0.22 -1.86
N ILE A 144 1.34 0.94 -1.25
CA ILE A 144 0.23 0.34 -0.49
C ILE A 144 -0.97 1.26 -0.51
N LEU A 145 -2.16 0.66 -0.55
CA LEU A 145 -3.44 1.32 -0.27
C LEU A 145 -4.32 0.31 0.43
N VAL A 146 -4.68 0.61 1.67
CA VAL A 146 -5.53 -0.23 2.52
C VAL A 146 -6.64 0.62 3.11
N ILE A 147 -7.82 0.01 3.24
CA ILE A 147 -9.01 0.61 3.84
C ILE A 147 -9.51 -0.38 4.87
N ASP A 148 -9.85 0.10 6.06
CA ASP A 148 -10.49 -0.69 7.09
C ASP A 148 -11.73 -1.38 6.49
N PRO A 149 -11.88 -2.72 6.61
CA PRO A 149 -13.01 -3.47 6.07
C PRO A 149 -14.38 -2.86 6.40
N LYS A 150 -14.57 -2.28 7.59
CA LYS A 150 -15.83 -1.61 8.02
C LYS A 150 -16.15 -0.36 7.16
N HIS A 151 -15.14 0.26 6.55
CA HIS A 151 -15.26 1.51 5.79
C HIS A 151 -15.03 1.35 4.29
N GLN A 152 -14.84 0.11 3.81
CA GLN A 152 -14.72 -0.17 2.38
C GLN A 152 -15.98 0.17 1.58
N ARG A 153 -15.83 0.30 0.25
CA ARG A 153 -16.92 0.56 -0.71
C ARG A 153 -17.60 1.94 -0.57
N ARG A 154 -16.97 2.88 0.12
CA ARG A 154 -17.47 4.25 0.37
C ARG A 154 -16.72 5.33 -0.41
N GLY A 155 -15.95 4.94 -1.43
CA GLY A 155 -15.17 5.87 -2.27
C GLY A 155 -13.82 6.31 -1.68
N ILE A 156 -13.48 5.91 -0.45
CA ILE A 156 -12.24 6.31 0.24
C ILE A 156 -10.98 5.95 -0.57
N GLY A 157 -10.91 4.72 -1.09
CA GLY A 157 -9.79 4.30 -1.93
C GLY A 157 -9.62 5.17 -3.19
N GLN A 158 -10.71 5.64 -3.79
CA GLN A 158 -10.64 6.54 -4.95
C GLN A 158 -10.11 7.93 -4.54
N GLN A 159 -10.46 8.41 -3.35
CA GLN A 159 -9.95 9.68 -2.83
C GLN A 159 -8.44 9.59 -2.55
N LEU A 160 -7.97 8.49 -1.94
CA LEU A 160 -6.54 8.24 -1.70
C LEU A 160 -5.72 8.07 -2.99
N MET A 161 -6.36 7.62 -4.08
CA MET A 161 -5.71 7.55 -5.40
C MET A 161 -5.45 8.92 -6.03
N SER A 162 -6.28 9.92 -5.71
CA SER A 162 -6.33 11.21 -6.40
C SER A 162 -4.99 11.93 -6.40
N TRP A 163 -4.32 12.00 -5.26
CA TRP A 163 -3.04 12.72 -5.13
C TRP A 163 -1.95 12.13 -6.05
N GLY A 164 -1.76 10.81 -6.07
CA GLY A 164 -0.71 10.18 -6.87
C GLY A 164 -0.94 10.36 -8.37
N MET A 165 -2.19 10.31 -8.80
CA MET A 165 -2.56 10.55 -10.20
C MET A 165 -2.35 12.02 -10.61
N GLN A 166 -2.70 12.96 -9.72
CA GLN A 166 -2.45 14.39 -9.94
C GLN A 166 -0.95 14.68 -10.01
N GLU A 167 -0.15 14.05 -9.16
CA GLU A 167 1.30 14.19 -9.15
C GLU A 167 1.93 13.61 -10.42
N ALA A 168 1.47 12.44 -10.86
CA ALA A 168 1.89 11.84 -12.13
C ALA A 168 1.54 12.74 -13.33
N ALA A 169 0.35 13.35 -13.32
CA ALA A 169 -0.06 14.34 -14.33
C ALA A 169 0.80 15.59 -14.30
N ARG A 170 1.08 16.14 -13.11
CA ARG A 170 1.90 17.34 -12.92
C ARG A 170 3.33 17.15 -13.41
N LEU A 171 3.92 15.99 -13.14
CA LEU A 171 5.27 15.62 -13.58
C LEU A 171 5.31 15.11 -15.02
N ASN A 172 4.16 14.81 -15.62
CA ASN A 172 4.01 14.18 -16.92
C ASN A 172 4.76 12.83 -17.03
N ILE A 173 4.75 12.04 -15.95
CA ILE A 173 5.34 10.71 -15.86
C ILE A 173 4.25 9.67 -15.58
N PRO A 174 4.44 8.39 -15.91
CA PRO A 174 3.44 7.37 -15.66
C PRO A 174 3.32 7.03 -14.16
N SER A 175 2.19 6.42 -13.80
CA SER A 175 1.97 5.86 -12.47
C SER A 175 1.86 4.33 -12.51
N PHE A 176 2.47 3.66 -11.53
CA PHE A 176 2.50 2.19 -11.42
C PHE A 176 2.02 1.71 -10.06
N LEU A 177 1.46 0.50 -10.02
CA LEU A 177 1.10 -0.22 -8.81
C LEU A 177 1.04 -1.72 -9.06
N GLU A 178 1.12 -2.52 -8.00
CA GLU A 178 0.75 -3.93 -8.02
C GLU A 178 -0.57 -4.16 -7.29
N SER A 179 -1.54 -4.73 -7.98
CA SER A 179 -2.87 -4.95 -7.44
C SER A 179 -3.08 -6.37 -6.96
N SER A 180 -3.69 -6.53 -5.79
CA SER A 180 -4.36 -7.78 -5.40
C SER A 180 -5.64 -7.99 -6.22
N VAL A 181 -6.25 -9.18 -6.11
CA VAL A 181 -7.56 -9.48 -6.70
C VAL A 181 -8.63 -8.49 -6.21
N ALA A 182 -8.65 -8.21 -4.90
CA ALA A 182 -9.63 -7.33 -4.27
C ALA A 182 -9.49 -5.86 -4.73
N GLY A 183 -8.25 -5.38 -4.90
CA GLY A 183 -7.96 -4.01 -5.30
C GLY A 183 -8.18 -3.71 -6.79
N ARG A 184 -8.11 -4.72 -7.67
CA ARG A 184 -7.97 -4.52 -9.13
C ARG A 184 -9.08 -3.67 -9.73
N ARG A 185 -10.33 -3.91 -9.30
CA ARG A 185 -11.50 -3.17 -9.79
C ARG A 185 -11.47 -1.69 -9.41
N LEU A 186 -10.87 -1.32 -8.27
CA LEU A 186 -10.70 0.09 -7.89
C LEU A 186 -9.77 0.78 -8.89
N TYR A 187 -8.60 0.20 -9.14
CA TYR A 187 -7.60 0.79 -10.01
C TYR A 187 -8.06 0.91 -11.46
N GLN A 188 -8.80 -0.09 -11.96
CA GLN A 188 -9.43 -0.02 -13.28
C GLN A 188 -10.42 1.14 -13.40
N LYS A 189 -11.22 1.41 -12.37
CA LYS A 189 -12.11 2.58 -12.34
C LYS A 189 -11.35 3.91 -12.31
N CYS A 190 -10.14 3.93 -11.76
CA CYS A 190 -9.23 5.07 -11.83
C CYS A 190 -8.51 5.18 -13.20
N GLY A 191 -8.77 4.28 -14.14
CA GLY A 191 -8.17 4.28 -15.48
C GLY A 191 -6.83 3.54 -15.59
N TYR A 192 -6.44 2.77 -14.57
CA TYR A 192 -5.27 1.90 -14.67
C TYR A 192 -5.59 0.69 -15.54
N ARG A 193 -4.62 0.25 -16.33
CA ARG A 193 -4.67 -0.96 -17.15
C ARG A 193 -3.62 -1.95 -16.71
N ASP A 194 -3.94 -3.23 -16.79
CA ASP A 194 -2.99 -4.31 -16.54
C ASP A 194 -1.91 -4.32 -17.64
N ILE A 195 -0.66 -4.47 -17.23
CA ILE A 195 0.48 -4.58 -18.15
C ILE A 195 1.35 -5.81 -17.90
N ASP A 196 1.24 -6.43 -16.72
CA ASP A 196 1.92 -7.67 -16.36
C ASP A 196 1.13 -8.39 -15.24
N VAL A 197 1.42 -9.67 -15.01
CA VAL A 197 0.86 -10.46 -13.91
C VAL A 197 1.93 -11.34 -13.28
N ALA A 198 2.09 -11.24 -11.96
CA ALA A 198 2.86 -12.18 -11.16
C ALA A 198 1.93 -13.31 -10.71
N GLU A 199 2.18 -14.53 -11.16
CA GLU A 199 1.45 -15.73 -10.78
C GLU A 199 2.33 -16.64 -9.91
N THR A 200 1.83 -17.06 -8.75
CA THR A 200 2.56 -17.95 -7.84
C THR A 200 1.66 -19.09 -7.39
N SER A 201 2.13 -20.33 -7.59
CA SER A 201 1.47 -21.51 -7.01
C SER A 201 1.94 -21.72 -5.58
N LEU A 202 0.98 -21.84 -4.66
CA LEU A 202 1.22 -22.15 -3.25
C LEU A 202 0.65 -23.53 -2.86
N ARG A 203 0.42 -24.40 -3.85
CA ARG A 203 -0.17 -25.73 -3.65
C ARG A 203 0.60 -26.59 -2.65
N ARG A 204 1.93 -26.50 -2.71
CA ARG A 204 2.85 -27.14 -1.76
C ARG A 204 2.70 -26.66 -0.30
N PHE A 205 2.00 -25.57 -0.07
CA PHE A 205 1.65 -25.05 1.25
C PHE A 205 0.15 -25.17 1.56
N GLY A 206 -0.61 -25.92 0.75
CA GLY A 206 -2.04 -26.18 0.98
C GLY A 206 -3.00 -25.17 0.35
N LEU A 207 -2.53 -24.26 -0.51
CA LEU A 207 -3.40 -23.35 -1.29
C LEU A 207 -3.48 -23.78 -2.74
N ASP A 208 -4.64 -24.30 -3.16
CA ASP A 208 -4.84 -24.79 -4.52
C ASP A 208 -4.92 -23.67 -5.56
N GLU A 209 -5.46 -22.51 -5.18
CA GLU A 209 -5.59 -21.38 -6.09
C GLU A 209 -4.23 -20.72 -6.37
N ILE A 210 -4.03 -20.33 -7.63
CA ILE A 210 -2.86 -19.53 -8.04
C ILE A 210 -3.01 -18.13 -7.48
N HIS A 211 -2.04 -17.70 -6.68
CA HIS A 211 -1.97 -16.32 -6.23
C HIS A 211 -1.56 -15.40 -7.37
N ARG A 212 -2.24 -14.24 -7.48
CA ARG A 212 -2.05 -13.28 -8.57
C ARG A 212 -1.91 -11.85 -8.06
N ASN A 213 -0.91 -11.15 -8.60
CA ASN A 213 -0.80 -9.69 -8.52
C ASN A 213 -0.66 -9.12 -9.92
N TRP A 214 -1.43 -8.08 -10.23
CA TRP A 214 -1.35 -7.41 -11.54
C TRP A 214 -0.48 -6.17 -11.43
N GLY A 215 0.58 -6.10 -12.24
CA GLY A 215 1.28 -4.85 -12.49
C GLY A 215 0.39 -3.96 -13.34
N MET A 216 0.02 -2.79 -12.84
CA MET A 216 -0.92 -1.90 -13.50
C MET A 216 -0.31 -0.53 -13.77
N LEU A 217 -0.63 0.02 -14.93
CA LEU A 217 -0.13 1.28 -15.46
C LEU A 217 -1.27 2.29 -15.61
N TRP A 218 -1.02 3.52 -15.19
CA TRP A 218 -1.77 4.70 -15.61
C TRP A 218 -0.86 5.71 -16.27
N GLU A 219 -1.35 6.36 -17.32
CA GLU A 219 -0.60 7.38 -18.06
C GLU A 219 -1.34 8.71 -18.04
N PRO A 220 -0.60 9.84 -17.96
CA PRO A 220 -1.21 11.15 -17.97
C PRO A 220 -1.95 11.39 -19.31
N PRO A 221 -3.13 12.04 -19.28
CA PRO A 221 -3.95 12.26 -20.48
C PRO A 221 -3.25 13.01 -21.64
N ASN A 222 -2.17 13.74 -21.33
CA ASN A 222 -1.43 14.54 -22.30
C ASN A 222 -0.31 13.79 -23.04
N LYS A 223 -0.15 12.48 -22.84
CA LYS A 223 0.57 11.64 -23.82
C LYS A 223 -0.30 11.48 -25.07
N ARG A 224 -0.46 12.57 -25.84
CA ARG A 224 -1.05 12.49 -27.17
C ARG A 224 -0.29 11.46 -28.00
N CYS A 225 -1.08 10.69 -28.75
CA CYS A 225 -0.67 9.80 -29.82
C CYS A 225 0.55 10.31 -30.60
N PRO A 226 1.43 9.41 -31.07
CA PRO A 226 2.35 9.75 -32.15
C PRO A 226 1.60 10.28 -33.38
#